data_AF-A0A969ZNF9-F1
#
_entry.id   AF-A0A969ZNF9-F1
#
_cell.length_a   1.000
_cell.length_b   1.000
_cell.length_c   1.000
_cell.angle_alpha   90.00
_cell.angle_beta   90.00
_cell.angle_gamma   90.00
#
_symmetry.space_group_name_H-M   'P 1'
#
loop_
_entity.id
_entity.type
_entity.pdbx_description
1 polymer ?
#
loop_
_entity_poly.entity_id
_entity_poly.type
_entity_poly.pdbx_seq_one_letter_code
_entity_poly.pdbx_strand_id
1 'polypeptide(L)' 'MKKAKLAIIILLLFFSITPVNVFAVEQNTIISIDGEIVEFNRSTGYPFLDGNSRTQVPFRVTLEKFGANVDWE' A
#
# COMPACT_ATOMS: atom_id res chain seq x y z
N MET A 1 13.76 -38.47 29.89
CA MET A 1 13.01 -38.33 28.62
C MET A 1 11.73 -37.49 28.73
N LYS A 2 10.83 -37.72 29.71
CA LYS A 2 9.58 -36.94 29.85
C LYS A 2 9.79 -35.43 30.10
N LYS A 3 10.73 -35.05 30.98
CA LYS A 3 11.07 -33.65 31.27
C LYS A 3 11.69 -32.91 30.07
N ALA A 4 12.54 -33.61 29.31
CA ALA A 4 13.11 -33.07 28.08
C ALA A 4 12.06 -32.87 26.98
N LYS A 5 11.12 -33.82 26.82
CA LYS A 5 9.96 -33.65 25.91
C LYS A 5 9.08 -32.47 26.32
N LEU A 6 8.83 -32.29 27.62
CA LEU A 6 8.06 -31.15 28.14
C LEU A 6 8.77 -29.81 27.88
N ALA A 7 10.10 -29.76 28.08
CA ALA A 7 10.89 -28.57 27.77
C ALA A 7 10.87 -28.21 26.27
N ILE A 8 10.93 -29.21 25.39
CA ILE A 8 10.82 -29.01 23.92
C ILE A 8 9.44 -28.46 23.54
N ILE A 9 8.37 -28.96 24.15
CA ILE A 9 7.01 -28.47 23.89
C ILE A 9 6.85 -27.01 24.33
N ILE A 10 7.38 -26.65 25.51
CA ILE A 10 7.35 -25.27 26.02
C ILE A 10 8.14 -24.33 25.09
N LEU A 11 9.29 -24.77 24.59
CA LEU A 11 10.11 -23.99 23.66
C LEU A 11 9.37 -23.73 22.33
N LEU A 12 8.68 -24.74 21.79
CA LEU A 12 7.88 -24.61 20.57
C LEU A 12 6.69 -23.66 20.75
N LEU A 13 6.01 -23.75 21.90
CA LEU A 13 4.94 -22.81 22.27
C LEU A 13 5.47 -21.38 22.40
N PHE A 14 6.65 -21.18 22.97
CA PHE A 14 7.25 -19.85 23.10
C PHE A 14 7.58 -19.22 21.74
N PHE A 15 8.05 -20.03 20.78
CA PHE A 15 8.35 -19.58 19.43
C PHE A 15 7.09 -19.17 18.65
N SER A 16 5.94 -19.77 18.96
CA SER A 16 4.66 -19.47 18.29
C SER A 16 4.07 -18.10 18.60
N ILE A 17 4.53 -17.41 19.64
CA ILE A 17 3.98 -16.12 20.11
C ILE A 17 4.89 -14.95 19.70
N THR A 18 5.89 -15.18 18.85
CA THR A 18 6.78 -14.11 18.41
C THR A 18 6.01 -13.11 17.52
N PRO A 19 5.98 -11.81 17.87
CA PRO A 19 5.32 -10.82 17.05
C PRO A 19 6.05 -10.69 15.71
N VAL A 20 5.33 -10.85 14.60
CA VAL A 20 5.86 -10.59 13.26
C VAL A 20 5.74 -9.10 13.00
N ASN A 21 6.86 -8.44 12.71
CA ASN A 21 6.85 -7.07 12.22
C ASN A 21 6.29 -7.08 10.79
N VAL A 22 5.11 -6.50 10.58
CA VAL A 22 4.59 -6.21 9.24
C VAL A 22 5.03 -4.80 8.88
N PHE A 23 5.93 -4.69 7.91
CA PHE A 23 6.25 -3.42 7.30
C PHE A 23 5.16 -3.07 6.28
N ALA A 24 4.60 -1.87 6.37
CA ALA A 24 3.82 -1.34 5.28
C ALA A 24 4.74 -1.23 4.06
N VAL A 25 4.47 -2.02 3.02
CA VAL A 25 5.02 -1.74 1.70
C VAL A 25 4.50 -0.37 1.30
N GLU A 26 5.40 0.54 0.91
CA GLU A 26 5.01 1.76 0.19
C GLU A 26 4.29 1.31 -1.08
N GLN A 27 2.97 1.16 -0.98
CA GLN A 27 2.14 0.85 -2.13
C GLN A 27 2.03 2.16 -2.91
N ASN A 28 2.90 2.33 -3.90
CA ASN A 28 2.63 3.29 -4.95
C ASN A 28 1.25 2.94 -5.52
N THR A 29 0.27 3.79 -5.27
CA THR A 29 -1.09 3.57 -5.74
C THR A 29 -1.09 3.78 -7.24
N ILE A 30 -1.22 2.70 -8.00
CA ILE A 30 -1.22 2.72 -9.47
C ILE A 30 -2.63 3.06 -9.94
N ILE A 31 -2.75 4.10 -10.76
CA ILE A 31 -3.99 4.47 -11.44
C ILE A 31 -3.82 4.13 -12.91
N SER A 32 -4.82 3.47 -13.49
CA SER A 32 -4.87 3.14 -14.91
C SER A 32 -6.24 3.47 -15.49
N ILE A 33 -6.27 3.98 -16.71
CA ILE A 33 -7.47 4.29 -17.48
C ILE A 33 -7.39 3.48 -18.77
N ASP A 34 -8.39 2.64 -19.03
CA ASP A 34 -8.44 1.75 -20.20
C ASP A 34 -7.19 0.87 -20.40
N GLY A 35 -6.57 0.44 -19.31
CA GLY A 35 -5.36 -0.40 -19.32
C GLY A 35 -4.05 0.37 -19.48
N GLU A 36 -4.10 1.70 -19.67
CA GLU A 36 -2.92 2.56 -19.69
C GLU A 36 -2.67 3.20 -18.33
N ILE A 37 -1.42 3.15 -17.86
CA ILE A 37 -1.02 3.75 -16.58
C ILE A 37 -1.03 5.28 -16.71
N VAL A 38 -1.56 5.95 -15.70
CA VAL A 38 -1.45 7.41 -15.55
C VAL A 38 -0.09 7.72 -14.94
N GLU A 39 0.75 8.49 -15.66
CA GLU A 39 2.07 8.87 -15.17
C GLU A 39 1.98 10.07 -14.21
N PHE A 40 2.45 9.88 -12.99
CA PHE A 40 2.52 10.91 -11.96
C PHE A 40 3.97 11.27 -11.65
N ASN A 41 4.20 12.54 -11.35
CA ASN A 41 5.52 13.05 -10.99
C ASN A 41 5.42 14.06 -9.84
N ARG A 42 6.56 14.61 -9.42
CA ARG A 42 6.63 15.54 -8.29
C ARG A 42 5.83 16.84 -8.50
N SER A 43 5.72 17.36 -9.74
CA SER A 43 4.97 18.61 -9.99
C SER A 43 3.46 18.38 -10.03
N THR A 44 3.02 17.19 -10.42
CA THR A 44 1.60 16.82 -10.46
C THR A 44 1.10 16.27 -9.12
N GLY A 45 2.03 15.80 -8.28
CA GLY A 45 1.73 14.99 -7.11
C GLY A 45 1.52 13.52 -7.45
N TYR A 46 1.48 12.67 -6.42
CA TYR A 46 1.25 11.23 -6.52
C TYR A 46 -0.08 10.86 -5.84
N PRO A 47 -0.75 9.78 -6.29
CA PRO A 47 -1.92 9.27 -5.60
C PRO A 47 -1.55 8.72 -4.21
N PHE A 48 -2.42 8.90 -3.23
CA PHE A 48 -2.18 8.45 -1.85
C PHE A 48 -3.50 8.08 -1.14
N LEU A 49 -3.41 7.32 -0.05
CA LEU A 49 -4.54 7.05 0.84
C LEU A 49 -4.64 8.14 1.92
N ASP A 50 -5.83 8.75 2.05
CA ASP A 50 -6.10 9.70 3.13
C ASP A 50 -6.38 9.01 4.47
N GLY A 51 -6.55 9.80 5.54
CA GLY A 51 -6.89 9.29 6.88
C GLY A 51 -8.24 8.58 6.98
N ASN A 52 -9.09 8.68 5.96
CA ASN A 52 -10.38 8.01 5.86
C ASN A 52 -10.34 6.79 4.93
N SER A 53 -9.15 6.29 4.57
CA SER A 53 -8.95 5.18 3.65
C SER A 53 -9.51 5.43 2.23
N ARG A 54 -9.45 6.68 1.77
CA ARG A 54 -9.82 7.06 0.39
C ARG A 54 -8.59 7.30 -0.45
N THR A 55 -8.63 6.86 -1.69
CA THR A 55 -7.59 7.18 -2.67
C THR A 55 -7.79 8.60 -3.17
N GLN A 56 -6.86 9.47 -2.83
CA GLN A 56 -6.74 10.81 -3.39
C GLN A 56 -5.86 10.73 -4.64
N VAL A 57 -6.34 11.28 -5.75
CA VAL A 57 -5.65 11.23 -7.05
C VAL A 57 -5.51 12.65 -7.61
N PRO A 58 -4.34 13.03 -8.16
CA PRO A 58 -4.17 14.29 -8.86
C PRO A 58 -5.20 14.48 -9.98
N PHE A 59 -6.09 15.46 -9.77
CA PHE A 59 -7.27 15.70 -10.59
C PHE A 59 -6.94 15.96 -12.07
N ARG A 60 -6.08 16.97 -12.33
CA ARG A 60 -5.74 17.43 -13.68
C ARG A 60 -5.19 16.31 -14.56
N VAL A 61 -4.10 15.68 -14.14
CA VAL A 61 -3.42 14.64 -14.93
C VAL A 61 -4.33 13.45 -15.22
N THR A 62 -5.15 13.08 -14.24
CA THR A 62 -6.10 11.96 -14.40
C THR A 62 -7.15 12.30 -15.46
N LEU A 63 -7.71 13.51 -15.41
CA LEU A 63 -8.70 13.94 -16.39
C LEU A 63 -8.12 14.19 -17.78
N GLU A 64 -6.92 14.75 -17.88
CA GLU A 64 -6.21 14.92 -19.15
C GLU A 64 -5.91 13.56 -19.78
N LYS A 65 -5.50 12.56 -18.98
CA LYS A 65 -5.32 11.18 -19.45
C LYS A 65 -6.65 10.53 -19.87
N PHE A 66 -7.75 10.89 -19.23
CA PHE A 66 -9.11 10.48 -19.61
C PHE A 66 -9.61 11.15 -20.90
N GLY A 67 -8.94 12.21 -21.38
CA GLY A 67 -9.28 12.92 -22.61
C GLY A 67 -10.02 14.25 -22.41
N ALA A 68 -10.09 14.75 -21.17
CA ALA A 68 -10.65 16.07 -20.89
C ALA A 68 -9.59 17.19 -21.01
N ASN A 69 -10.03 18.39 -21.40
CA ASN A 69 -9.22 19.60 -21.27
C ASN A 69 -9.54 20.26 -19.93
N VAL A 70 -8.51 20.51 -19.11
CA VAL A 70 -8.65 21.14 -17.79
C VAL A 70 -8.01 22.51 -17.84
N ASP A 71 -8.79 23.55 -17.55
CA ASP A 71 -8.35 24.94 -17.52
C ASP A 71 -8.84 25.65 -16.25
N TRP A 72 -8.16 26.72 -15.84
CA TRP A 72 -8.37 27.41 -14.56
C TRP A 72 -8.61 28.91 -14.69
N GLU A 73 -9.06 29.39 -15.86
CA GLU A 73 -9.43 30.82 -16.05
C GLU A 73 -10.36 31.38 -14.95
#